data_AF-A0A1Y5FI96-F1
#
_entry.id   AF-A0A1Y5FI96-F1
#
_cell.length_a   1.000
_cell.length_b   1.000
_cell.length_c   1.000
_cell.angle_alpha   90.00
_cell.angle_beta   90.00
_cell.angle_gamma   90.00
#
_symmetry.space_group_name_H-M   'P 1'
#
loop_
_entity.id
_entity.type
_entity.pdbx_description
1 polymer ?
#
loop_
_entity_poly.entity_id
_entity_poly.type
_entity_poly.pdbx_seq_one_letter_code
_entity_poly.pdbx_strand_id
1 'polypeptide(L)'
;MPLSPPKPRQHLHTRTIDLTGYHRDDNLWDIEAHIVDKKTYTYDNKWRGTVASGLPVHDMSIRLTIDWELVVKEVEVVMDVQPYDICSKVLDNFQGIVGLKIGAGWNRRVREVVGGVLGCTHLAELLGPLATVTFQTLSADYARELMGLEPAPRGEMEEDQAPFMLNGCYTWSPQSPIVQEDYPKYYVAPESVEVRDIDVIDSNS
;
A
#
# COMPACT_ATOMS: atom_id res chain seq x y z
N MET A 1 -20.24 8.46 -3.09
CA MET A 1 -21.49 7.74 -3.41
C MET A 1 -21.43 6.38 -2.72
N PRO A 2 -22.48 5.92 -2.03
CA PRO A 2 -22.50 4.59 -1.42
C PRO A 2 -22.61 3.50 -2.50
N LEU A 3 -22.25 2.26 -2.15
CA LEU A 3 -22.54 1.09 -2.99
C LEU A 3 -24.05 0.94 -3.20
N SER A 4 -24.44 0.30 -4.31
CA SER A 4 -25.84 -0.06 -4.55
C SER A 4 -26.34 -1.08 -3.53
N PRO A 5 -27.67 -1.18 -3.29
CA PRO A 5 -28.22 -2.16 -2.36
C PRO A 5 -27.82 -3.60 -2.75
N PRO A 6 -27.22 -4.38 -1.84
CA PRO A 6 -26.81 -5.74 -2.13
C PRO A 6 -28.01 -6.70 -2.17
N LYS A 7 -27.84 -7.85 -2.84
CA LYS A 7 -28.74 -9.00 -2.68
C LYS A 7 -28.71 -9.53 -1.23
N PRO A 8 -29.75 -10.25 -0.78
CA PRO A 8 -29.72 -10.96 0.50
C PRO A 8 -28.49 -11.84 0.63
N ARG A 9 -27.82 -11.79 1.79
CA ARG A 9 -26.53 -12.45 2.05
C ARG A 9 -26.34 -12.71 3.54
N GLN A 10 -25.49 -13.69 3.87
CA GLN A 10 -25.05 -13.96 5.24
C GLN A 10 -23.64 -13.40 5.45
N HIS A 11 -23.40 -12.77 6.59
CA HIS A 11 -22.05 -12.34 6.98
C HIS A 11 -21.28 -13.54 7.55
N LEU A 12 -20.15 -13.90 6.92
CA LEU A 12 -19.34 -15.07 7.30
C LEU A 12 -17.97 -14.73 7.87
N HIS A 13 -17.40 -13.61 7.44
CA HIS A 13 -16.02 -13.24 7.74
C HIS A 13 -15.82 -11.73 7.74
N THR A 14 -15.04 -11.25 8.69
CA THR A 14 -14.55 -9.87 8.74
C THR A 14 -13.04 -9.90 8.81
N ARG A 15 -12.40 -9.09 7.97
CA ARG A 15 -11.00 -8.69 8.12
C ARG A 15 -10.98 -7.22 8.47
N THR A 16 -10.31 -6.85 9.56
CA THR A 16 -9.93 -5.46 9.83
C THR A 16 -8.43 -5.32 9.60
N ILE A 17 -8.04 -4.23 8.96
CA ILE A 17 -6.64 -3.86 8.80
C ILE A 17 -6.53 -2.41 9.24
N ASP A 18 -5.73 -2.16 10.25
CA ASP A 18 -5.39 -0.83 10.73
C ASP A 18 -3.94 -0.55 10.35
N LEU A 19 -3.69 0.60 9.72
CA LEU A 19 -2.35 1.06 9.40
C LEU A 19 -2.12 2.44 10.01
N THR A 20 -0.98 2.66 10.65
CA THR A 20 -0.68 3.93 11.31
C THR A 20 0.79 4.29 11.12
N GLY A 21 1.05 5.58 10.89
CA GLY A 21 2.39 6.13 10.75
C GLY A 21 2.75 7.03 11.92
N TYR A 22 3.98 6.91 12.39
CA TYR A 22 4.54 7.63 13.53
C TYR A 22 5.90 8.23 13.17
N HIS A 23 6.16 9.44 13.63
CA HIS A 23 7.50 10.03 13.63
C HIS A 23 8.17 9.73 14.98
N ARG A 24 9.43 9.30 14.95
CA ARG A 24 10.23 8.99 16.14
C ARG A 24 11.14 10.15 16.52
N ASP A 25 11.54 10.19 17.79
CA ASP A 25 12.47 11.20 18.32
C ASP A 25 13.90 11.09 17.72
N ASP A 26 14.22 9.97 17.06
CA ASP A 26 15.49 9.74 16.35
C ASP A 26 15.41 10.06 14.84
N ASN A 27 14.35 10.76 14.40
CA ASN A 27 14.09 11.15 13.01
C ASN A 27 13.88 9.96 12.05
N LEU A 28 13.50 8.80 12.59
CA LEU A 28 12.98 7.68 11.82
C LEU A 28 11.45 7.66 11.87
N TRP A 29 10.85 6.82 11.04
CA TRP A 29 9.41 6.69 10.93
C TRP A 29 9.00 5.24 11.14
N ASP A 30 8.07 5.00 12.06
CA ASP A 30 7.45 3.68 12.23
C ASP A 30 6.11 3.65 11.52
N ILE A 31 5.95 2.69 10.62
CA ILE A 31 4.67 2.40 9.97
C ILE A 31 4.23 1.01 10.42
N GLU A 32 3.11 0.97 11.13
CA GLU A 32 2.52 -0.24 11.67
C GLU A 32 1.34 -0.69 10.83
N ALA A 33 1.17 -1.99 10.67
CA ALA A 33 -0.05 -2.59 10.19
C ALA A 33 -0.49 -3.73 11.11
N HIS A 34 -1.74 -3.70 11.54
CA HIS A 34 -2.39 -4.71 12.36
C HIS A 34 -3.52 -5.35 11.56
N ILE A 35 -3.58 -6.67 11.53
CA ILE A 35 -4.62 -7.43 10.83
C ILE A 35 -5.35 -8.36 11.80
N VAL A 36 -6.69 -8.29 11.79
CA VAL A 36 -7.54 -9.19 12.54
C VAL A 36 -8.60 -9.81 11.64
N ASP A 37 -8.57 -11.14 11.54
CA ASP A 37 -9.60 -11.90 10.83
C ASP A 37 -10.53 -12.59 11.82
N LYS A 38 -11.85 -12.45 11.65
CA LYS A 38 -12.87 -13.07 12.50
C LYS A 38 -13.91 -13.79 11.65
N LYS A 39 -14.45 -14.87 12.19
CA LYS A 39 -15.60 -15.59 11.61
C LYS A 39 -16.84 -15.40 12.48
N THR A 40 -18.01 -15.35 11.87
CA THR A 40 -19.31 -15.18 12.56
C THR A 40 -19.94 -16.50 12.98
N TYR A 41 -19.23 -17.61 12.82
CA TYR A 41 -19.67 -18.95 13.21
C TYR A 41 -18.56 -19.67 13.96
N THR A 42 -18.98 -20.56 14.86
CA THR A 42 -18.08 -21.46 15.60
C THR A 42 -17.59 -22.55 14.66
N TYR A 43 -16.31 -22.92 14.78
CA TYR A 43 -15.71 -23.98 13.98
C TYR A 43 -14.63 -24.72 14.76
N ASP A 44 -14.37 -25.97 14.38
CA ASP A 44 -13.29 -26.76 14.95
C ASP A 44 -11.97 -26.50 14.22
N ASN A 45 -10.89 -26.38 14.98
CA ASN A 45 -9.54 -26.24 14.50
C ASN A 45 -8.66 -27.27 15.20
N LYS A 46 -7.84 -27.99 14.42
CA LYS A 46 -6.98 -29.06 14.94
C LYS A 46 -5.99 -28.60 16.03
N TRP A 47 -5.48 -27.38 15.94
CA TRP A 47 -4.47 -26.83 16.84
C TRP A 47 -5.06 -26.03 18.01
N ARG A 48 -6.26 -25.48 17.83
CA ARG A 48 -6.92 -24.58 18.81
C ARG A 48 -8.17 -25.17 19.46
N GLY A 49 -8.58 -26.38 19.06
CA GLY A 49 -9.88 -26.95 19.42
C GLY A 49 -11.02 -26.16 18.79
N THR A 50 -12.14 -26.06 19.49
CA THR A 50 -13.30 -25.29 19.02
C THR A 50 -13.07 -23.79 19.20
N VAL A 51 -13.10 -23.05 18.09
CA VAL A 51 -12.99 -21.59 18.07
C VAL A 51 -14.40 -21.00 18.00
N ALA A 52 -14.81 -20.29 19.05
CA ALA A 52 -16.12 -19.65 19.12
C ALA A 52 -16.26 -18.51 18.09
N SER A 53 -17.50 -18.31 17.62
CA SER A 53 -17.86 -17.15 16.78
C SER A 53 -17.36 -15.82 17.36
N GLY A 54 -16.84 -14.95 16.51
CA GLY A 54 -16.33 -13.63 16.86
C GLY A 54 -14.89 -13.60 17.38
N LEU A 55 -14.31 -14.75 17.74
CA LEU A 55 -12.91 -14.82 18.13
C LEU A 55 -11.98 -14.73 16.90
N PRO A 56 -10.77 -14.13 17.05
CA PRO A 56 -9.81 -14.04 15.96
C PRO A 56 -9.40 -15.41 15.42
N VAL A 57 -9.40 -15.54 14.10
CA VAL A 57 -8.70 -16.57 13.34
C VAL A 57 -7.23 -16.16 13.22
N HIS A 58 -7.00 -14.89 12.91
CA HIS A 58 -5.71 -14.23 12.78
C HIS A 58 -5.72 -12.95 13.62
N ASP A 59 -4.61 -12.70 14.30
CA ASP A 59 -4.32 -11.44 15.01
C ASP A 59 -2.80 -11.26 14.90
N MET A 60 -2.36 -10.37 14.02
CA MET A 60 -0.95 -10.25 13.64
C MET A 60 -0.58 -8.79 13.38
N SER A 61 0.66 -8.44 13.68
CA SER A 61 1.19 -7.10 13.45
C SER A 61 2.52 -7.14 12.71
N ILE A 62 2.78 -6.11 11.93
CA ILE A 62 4.08 -5.81 11.33
C ILE A 62 4.38 -4.32 11.48
N ARG A 63 5.61 -4.01 11.88
CA ARG A 63 6.14 -2.64 11.94
C ARG A 63 7.35 -2.54 11.03
N LEU A 64 7.39 -1.50 10.20
CA LEU A 64 8.57 -1.09 9.46
C LEU A 64 9.09 0.22 10.05
N THR A 65 10.38 0.27 10.36
CA THR A 65 11.09 1.53 10.65
C THR A 65 11.80 1.99 9.39
N ILE A 66 11.64 3.25 9.02
CA ILE A 66 12.00 3.78 7.69
C ILE A 66 12.74 5.12 7.87
N ASP A 67 13.76 5.37 7.06
CA ASP A 67 14.40 6.69 6.97
C ASP A 67 13.68 7.63 5.98
N TRP A 68 14.18 8.86 5.89
CA TRP A 68 13.66 9.87 4.97
C TRP A 68 13.81 9.46 3.49
N GLU A 69 14.83 8.67 3.18
CA GLU A 69 15.12 8.12 1.85
C GLU A 69 14.25 6.90 1.49
N LEU A 70 13.28 6.55 2.33
CA LEU A 70 12.34 5.44 2.20
C LEU A 70 12.99 4.05 2.25
N VAL A 71 14.13 3.93 2.94
CA VAL A 71 14.84 2.67 3.16
C VAL A 71 14.40 2.08 4.50
N VAL A 72 14.00 0.81 4.47
CA VAL A 72 13.66 0.05 5.68
C VAL A 72 14.92 -0.17 6.52
N LYS A 73 14.91 0.32 7.76
CA LYS A 73 15.97 0.16 8.75
C LYS A 73 15.73 -1.02 9.67
N GLU A 74 14.48 -1.21 10.08
CA GLU A 74 14.09 -2.28 11.00
C GLU A 74 12.75 -2.85 10.58
N VAL A 75 12.52 -4.12 10.94
CA VAL A 75 11.24 -4.80 10.76
C VAL A 75 10.96 -5.66 11.98
N GLU A 76 9.75 -5.53 12.51
CA GLU A 76 9.23 -6.36 13.59
C GLU A 76 7.92 -6.98 13.14
N VAL A 77 7.74 -8.28 13.42
CA VAL A 77 6.57 -9.04 12.97
C VAL A 77 6.14 -10.01 14.07
N VAL A 78 4.86 -9.99 14.42
CA VAL A 78 4.29 -10.84 15.47
C VAL A 78 2.98 -11.49 15.03
N MET A 79 2.69 -12.66 15.59
CA MET A 79 1.44 -13.39 15.41
C MET A 79 0.87 -13.77 16.77
N ASP A 80 0.02 -12.90 17.34
CA ASP A 80 -0.65 -13.15 18.62
C ASP A 80 -1.68 -14.28 18.49
N VAL A 81 -2.37 -14.34 17.35
CA VAL A 81 -3.28 -15.44 17.02
C VAL A 81 -3.01 -15.96 15.61
N GLN A 82 -2.74 -17.27 15.53
CA GLN A 82 -2.54 -18.00 14.28
C GLN A 82 -3.37 -19.29 14.26
N PRO A 83 -3.88 -19.75 13.09
CA PRO A 83 -4.69 -20.96 13.00
C PRO A 83 -3.88 -22.26 12.98
N TYR A 84 -2.58 -22.19 12.66
CA TYR A 84 -1.65 -23.32 12.62
C TYR A 84 -0.45 -23.03 13.52
N ASP A 85 0.03 -24.02 14.26
CA ASP A 85 1.20 -23.90 15.14
C ASP A 85 2.50 -23.54 14.40
N ILE A 86 2.65 -23.99 13.16
CA ILE A 86 3.85 -23.74 12.35
C ILE A 86 3.87 -22.38 11.64
N CYS A 87 2.78 -21.60 11.66
CA CYS A 87 2.69 -20.34 10.91
C CYS A 87 3.80 -19.35 11.27
N SER A 88 4.17 -19.25 12.54
CA SER A 88 5.20 -18.34 13.04
C SER A 88 6.63 -18.70 12.62
N LYS A 89 6.87 -19.89 12.03
CA LYS A 89 8.22 -20.32 11.61
C LYS A 89 8.83 -19.50 10.48
N VAL A 90 8.03 -18.70 9.78
CA VAL A 90 8.49 -17.85 8.67
C VAL A 90 8.74 -16.40 9.09
N LEU A 91 8.53 -16.05 10.37
CA LEU A 91 8.64 -14.66 10.83
C LEU A 91 10.06 -14.09 10.62
N ASP A 92 11.10 -14.88 10.89
CA ASP A 92 12.49 -14.44 10.72
C ASP A 92 12.82 -14.11 9.25
N ASN A 93 12.11 -14.69 8.28
CA ASN A 93 12.34 -14.40 6.85
C ASN A 93 12.00 -12.94 6.50
N PHE A 94 11.15 -12.28 7.29
CA PHE A 94 10.83 -10.86 7.07
C PHE A 94 12.03 -9.94 7.30
N GLN A 95 13.07 -10.38 8.02
CA GLN A 95 14.32 -9.62 8.16
C GLN A 95 15.01 -9.35 6.81
N GLY A 96 14.74 -10.16 5.77
CA GLY A 96 15.23 -9.90 4.42
C GLY A 96 14.64 -8.63 3.77
N ILE A 97 13.67 -7.97 4.41
CA ILE A 97 13.11 -6.69 3.97
C ILE A 97 14.01 -5.51 4.40
N VAL A 98 14.82 -5.69 5.45
CA VAL A 98 15.74 -4.63 5.92
C VAL A 98 16.72 -4.26 4.80
N GLY A 99 16.87 -2.96 4.57
CA GLY A 99 17.67 -2.40 3.49
C GLY A 99 16.95 -2.26 2.15
N LEU A 100 15.73 -2.80 2.01
CA LEU A 100 14.91 -2.53 0.83
C LEU A 100 14.40 -1.09 0.83
N LYS A 101 14.41 -0.46 -0.34
CA LYS A 101 13.79 0.84 -0.56
C LYS A 101 12.33 0.70 -0.99
N ILE A 102 11.44 1.42 -0.32
CA ILE A 102 10.03 1.57 -0.70
C ILE A 102 9.94 2.51 -1.90
N GLY A 103 9.21 2.09 -2.94
CA GLY A 103 9.16 2.80 -4.23
C GLY A 103 8.97 1.85 -5.41
N ALA A 104 9.42 2.29 -6.59
CA ALA A 104 9.30 1.51 -7.81
C ALA A 104 9.85 0.08 -7.62
N GLY A 105 9.04 -0.92 -7.98
CA GLY A 105 9.38 -2.34 -7.84
C GLY A 105 9.26 -2.92 -6.43
N TRP A 106 8.78 -2.16 -5.43
CA TRP A 106 8.60 -2.62 -4.04
C TRP A 106 7.87 -3.96 -3.95
N ASN A 107 6.67 -4.05 -4.52
CA ASN A 107 5.86 -5.28 -4.48
C ASN A 107 6.55 -6.47 -5.15
N ARG A 108 7.49 -6.25 -6.08
CA ARG A 108 8.26 -7.33 -6.71
C ARG A 108 9.33 -7.84 -5.73
N ARG A 109 10.13 -6.92 -5.17
CA ARG A 109 11.18 -7.24 -4.19
C ARG A 109 10.62 -7.92 -2.94
N VAL A 110 9.51 -7.41 -2.41
CA VAL A 110 8.81 -8.05 -1.29
C VAL A 110 8.43 -9.50 -1.61
N ARG A 111 7.88 -9.75 -2.80
CA ARG A 111 7.53 -11.12 -3.23
C ARG A 111 8.74 -12.03 -3.39
N GLU A 112 9.89 -11.49 -3.79
CA GLU A 112 11.15 -12.24 -3.88
C GLU A 112 11.66 -12.67 -2.49
N VAL A 113 11.38 -11.89 -1.44
CA VAL A 113 11.84 -12.18 -0.06
C VAL A 113 10.85 -13.01 0.74
N VAL A 114 9.58 -12.60 0.79
CA VAL A 114 8.54 -13.20 1.68
C VAL A 114 7.31 -13.69 0.91
N GLY A 115 7.40 -13.80 -0.42
CA GLY A 115 6.30 -14.30 -1.24
C GLY A 115 6.11 -15.82 -1.14
N GLY A 116 4.86 -16.26 -1.30
CA GLY A 116 4.53 -17.69 -1.35
C GLY A 116 4.91 -18.41 -0.05
N VAL A 117 5.71 -19.47 -0.18
CA VAL A 117 6.12 -20.31 0.96
C VAL A 117 7.21 -19.68 1.83
N LEU A 118 7.80 -18.57 1.40
CA LEU A 118 8.87 -17.88 2.13
C LEU A 118 8.32 -17.01 3.27
N GLY A 119 7.01 -16.71 3.28
CA GLY A 119 6.40 -15.85 4.28
C GLY A 119 4.97 -16.26 4.61
N CYS A 120 4.32 -15.43 5.42
CA CYS A 120 2.89 -15.55 5.68
C CYS A 120 2.12 -14.68 4.67
N THR A 121 1.18 -15.25 3.93
CA THR A 121 0.33 -14.52 2.98
C THR A 121 -0.27 -13.27 3.61
N HIS A 122 -0.82 -13.38 4.82
CA HIS A 122 -1.49 -12.28 5.51
C HIS A 122 -0.56 -11.08 5.73
N LEU A 123 0.63 -11.31 6.28
CA LEU A 123 1.59 -10.24 6.58
C LEU A 123 2.28 -9.72 5.31
N ALA A 124 2.55 -10.61 4.34
CA ALA A 124 3.12 -10.21 3.06
C ALA A 124 2.17 -9.31 2.25
N GLU A 125 0.86 -9.56 2.31
CA GLU A 125 -0.16 -8.71 1.69
C GLU A 125 -0.20 -7.30 2.29
N LEU A 126 0.14 -7.13 3.58
CA LEU A 126 0.16 -5.82 4.24
C LEU A 126 1.31 -4.93 3.76
N LEU A 127 2.38 -5.49 3.20
CA LEU A 127 3.54 -4.71 2.76
C LEU A 127 3.23 -3.75 1.60
N GLY A 128 2.25 -4.08 0.76
CA GLY A 128 1.76 -3.17 -0.28
C GLY A 128 1.07 -1.93 0.31
N PRO A 129 -0.01 -2.09 1.08
CA PRO A 129 -0.66 -1.00 1.82
C PRO A 129 0.28 -0.22 2.74
N LEU A 130 1.22 -0.89 3.43
CA LEU A 130 2.25 -0.25 4.25
C LEU A 130 3.09 0.74 3.45
N ALA A 131 3.50 0.38 2.22
CA ALA A 131 4.21 1.30 1.35
C ALA A 131 3.35 2.53 1.00
N THR A 132 2.07 2.34 0.71
CA THR A 132 1.14 3.46 0.45
C THR A 132 1.03 4.39 1.67
N VAL A 133 0.84 3.84 2.87
CA VAL A 133 0.73 4.63 4.10
C VAL A 133 2.05 5.32 4.44
N THR A 134 3.19 4.67 4.17
CA THR A 134 4.52 5.30 4.26
C THR A 134 4.56 6.57 3.40
N PHE A 135 4.21 6.47 2.11
CA PHE A 135 4.19 7.62 1.22
C PHE A 135 3.26 8.72 1.72
N GLN A 136 2.04 8.38 2.11
CA GLN A 136 1.06 9.35 2.60
C GLN A 136 1.55 10.03 3.87
N THR A 137 2.19 9.29 4.77
CA THR A 137 2.74 9.80 6.02
C THR A 137 3.89 10.78 5.78
N LEU A 138 4.85 10.42 4.91
CA LEU A 138 6.05 11.24 4.70
C LEU A 138 5.86 12.37 3.67
N SER A 139 4.81 12.31 2.86
CA SER A 139 4.53 13.32 1.82
C SER A 139 3.92 14.63 2.31
N ALA A 140 3.49 14.68 3.58
CA ALA A 140 2.86 15.86 4.14
C ALA A 140 3.89 16.94 4.51
N ASP A 141 3.51 18.22 4.39
CA ASP A 141 4.37 19.35 4.82
C ASP A 141 4.80 19.22 6.29
N TYR A 142 3.92 18.70 7.13
CA TYR A 142 4.22 18.46 8.54
C TYR A 142 5.36 17.44 8.74
N ALA A 143 5.47 16.43 7.88
CA ALA A 143 6.60 15.49 7.94
C ALA A 143 7.93 16.17 7.62
N ARG A 144 7.92 17.15 6.70
CA ARG A 144 9.09 17.97 6.38
C ARG A 144 9.45 18.90 7.54
N GLU A 145 8.45 19.54 8.15
CA GLU A 145 8.63 20.42 9.31
C GLU A 145 9.29 19.68 10.47
N LEU A 146 8.85 18.44 10.77
CA LEU A 146 9.44 17.60 11.81
C LEU A 146 10.92 17.29 11.56
N MET A 147 11.33 17.25 10.28
CA MET A 147 12.72 17.05 9.85
C MET A 147 13.52 18.37 9.75
N GLY A 148 12.92 19.51 10.11
CA GLY A 148 13.52 20.84 9.94
C GLY A 148 13.71 21.26 8.48
N LEU A 149 12.92 20.70 7.57
CA LEU A 149 12.95 21.00 6.14
C LEU A 149 11.87 22.04 5.80
N GLU A 150 12.20 22.96 4.89
CA GLU A 150 11.22 23.90 4.35
C GLU A 150 10.07 23.16 3.64
N PRO A 151 8.84 23.70 3.65
CA PRO A 151 7.71 23.17 2.89
C PRO A 151 8.09 22.94 1.43
N ALA A 152 7.58 21.87 0.83
CA ALA A 152 7.87 21.61 -0.58
C ALA A 152 7.10 22.64 -1.44
N PRO A 153 7.78 23.45 -2.26
CA PRO A 153 7.07 24.36 -3.16
C PRO A 153 6.25 23.54 -4.17
N ARG A 154 4.96 23.86 -4.32
CA ARG A 154 4.11 23.20 -5.32
C ARG A 154 4.56 23.58 -6.72
N GLY A 155 4.74 22.58 -7.60
CA GLY A 155 5.15 22.79 -8.98
C GLY A 155 6.64 23.05 -9.20
N GLU A 156 7.42 23.29 -8.14
CA GLU A 156 8.88 23.39 -8.21
C GLU A 156 9.50 22.11 -7.63
N MET A 157 10.06 21.30 -8.52
CA MET A 157 10.88 20.15 -8.16
C MET A 157 12.26 20.32 -8.76
N GLU A 158 13.29 19.78 -8.11
CA GLU A 158 14.63 19.72 -8.72
C GLU A 158 14.55 19.05 -10.10
N GLU A 159 15.44 19.45 -11.02
CA GLU A 159 15.31 19.17 -12.46
C GLU A 159 15.15 17.68 -12.80
N ASP A 160 15.66 16.81 -11.94
CA ASP A 160 15.73 15.35 -12.01
C ASP A 160 14.68 14.62 -11.16
N GLN A 161 13.77 15.33 -10.47
CA GLN A 161 12.76 14.71 -9.61
C GLN A 161 11.33 14.93 -10.14
N ALA A 162 10.59 13.84 -10.33
CA ALA A 162 9.15 13.85 -10.63
C ALA A 162 8.31 13.69 -9.35
N PRO A 163 7.07 14.21 -9.31
CA PRO A 163 6.20 14.04 -8.15
C PRO A 163 6.00 12.55 -7.88
N PHE A 164 6.25 12.11 -6.64
CA PHE A 164 6.17 10.69 -6.31
C PHE A 164 4.75 10.09 -6.53
N MET A 165 3.71 10.93 -6.51
CA MET A 165 2.32 10.54 -6.77
C MET A 165 1.99 10.42 -8.26
N LEU A 166 2.84 10.90 -9.17
CA LEU A 166 2.57 10.89 -10.60
C LEU A 166 2.33 9.45 -11.09
N ASN A 167 1.27 9.24 -11.88
CA ASN A 167 0.76 7.91 -12.28
C ASN A 167 0.29 7.01 -11.12
N GLY A 168 0.17 7.52 -9.89
CA GLY A 168 -0.26 6.76 -8.71
C GLY A 168 -1.77 6.61 -8.57
N CYS A 169 -2.55 7.54 -9.14
CA CYS A 169 -4.01 7.44 -9.20
C CYS A 169 -4.56 8.27 -10.38
N TYR A 170 -5.87 8.19 -10.62
CA TYR A 170 -6.52 8.90 -11.72
C TYR A 170 -6.27 10.43 -11.69
N THR A 171 -6.38 11.04 -10.51
CA THR A 171 -6.12 12.47 -10.31
C THR A 171 -4.68 12.87 -10.60
N TRP A 172 -3.73 11.96 -10.36
CA TRP A 172 -2.30 12.17 -10.62
C TRP A 172 -1.84 11.57 -11.95
N SER A 173 -2.77 11.28 -12.86
CA SER A 173 -2.45 10.94 -14.24
C SER A 173 -1.74 12.12 -14.92
N PRO A 174 -0.70 11.88 -15.74
CA PRO A 174 -0.10 12.90 -16.60
C PRO A 174 -1.11 13.62 -17.50
N GLN A 175 -2.27 13.02 -17.77
CA GLN A 175 -3.35 13.63 -18.56
C GLN A 175 -4.41 14.36 -17.71
N SER A 176 -4.24 14.41 -16.39
CA SER A 176 -5.20 15.02 -15.46
C SER A 176 -5.10 16.55 -15.49
N PRO A 177 -6.24 17.28 -15.36
CA PRO A 177 -6.22 18.72 -15.15
C PRO A 177 -5.39 19.15 -13.94
N ILE A 178 -5.33 18.33 -12.88
CA ILE A 178 -4.53 18.64 -11.68
C ILE A 178 -3.03 18.62 -12.00
N VAL A 179 -2.56 17.64 -12.78
CA VAL A 179 -1.14 17.61 -13.19
C VAL A 179 -0.85 18.74 -14.18
N GLN A 180 -1.81 19.10 -15.03
CA GLN A 180 -1.68 20.26 -15.93
C GLN A 180 -1.51 21.58 -15.18
N GLU A 181 -2.29 21.78 -14.11
CA GLU A 181 -2.29 23.01 -13.31
C GLU A 181 -1.10 23.08 -12.35
N ASP A 182 -0.93 22.04 -11.53
CA ASP A 182 0.05 22.07 -10.43
C ASP A 182 1.46 21.65 -10.87
N TYR A 183 1.58 20.84 -11.93
CA TYR A 183 2.85 20.22 -12.37
C TYR A 183 3.00 20.18 -13.91
N PRO A 184 2.90 21.33 -14.60
CA PRO A 184 2.78 21.38 -16.07
C PRO A 184 3.93 20.70 -16.84
N LYS A 185 5.13 20.62 -16.25
CA LYS A 185 6.28 19.89 -16.83
C LYS A 185 6.01 18.39 -17.06
N TYR A 186 5.12 17.80 -16.26
CA TYR A 186 4.79 16.37 -16.30
C TYR A 186 3.46 16.07 -16.99
N TYR A 187 2.77 17.10 -17.50
CA TYR A 187 1.52 16.92 -18.23
C TYR A 187 1.77 16.36 -19.63
N VAL A 188 0.99 15.35 -20.01
CA VAL A 188 0.97 14.76 -21.35
C VAL A 188 -0.42 14.96 -21.91
N ALA A 189 -0.56 15.69 -23.01
CA ALA A 189 -1.86 15.86 -23.66
C ALA A 189 -2.37 14.50 -24.19
N PRO A 190 -3.68 14.22 -24.10
CA PRO A 190 -4.25 13.03 -24.73
C PRO A 190 -3.97 13.04 -26.24
N GLU A 191 -3.57 11.90 -26.81
CA GLU A 191 -3.48 11.79 -28.27
C GLU A 191 -4.88 11.92 -28.88
N SER A 192 -5.10 12.97 -29.67
CA SER A 192 -6.30 13.09 -30.48
C SER A 192 -6.17 12.19 -31.70
N VAL A 193 -6.92 11.09 -31.74
CA VAL A 193 -7.08 10.31 -32.97
C VAL A 193 -8.12 11.03 -33.83
N GLU A 194 -7.68 11.67 -34.92
CA GLU A 194 -8.60 12.13 -35.96
C GLU A 194 -9.26 10.91 -36.61
N VAL A 195 -10.53 10.68 -36.30
CA VAL A 195 -11.36 9.76 -37.07
C VAL A 195 -11.66 10.44 -38.40
N ARG A 196 -11.00 10.00 -39.47
CA ARG A 196 -11.34 10.45 -40.82
C ARG A 196 -12.64 9.79 -41.26
N ASP A 197 -13.64 10.61 -41.59
CA ASP A 197 -14.88 10.12 -42.21
C ASP A 197 -14.55 9.40 -43.52
N ILE A 198 -14.91 8.11 -43.59
CA ILE A 198 -14.66 7.24 -44.74
C ILE A 198 -15.61 7.54 -45.91
N ASP A 199 -16.64 8.37 -45.69
CA ASP A 199 -17.74 8.60 -46.64
C ASP A 199 -17.47 9.69 -47.70
N VAL A 200 -16.23 10.17 -47.85
CA VAL A 200 -15.87 11.23 -48.83
C VAL A 200 -15.06 10.72 -50.03
N ILE A 201 -14.83 9.41 -50.17
CA ILE A 201 -13.99 8.89 -51.27
C ILE A 201 -14.77 8.54 -52.56
N ASP A 202 -16.09 8.34 -52.52
CA ASP A 202 -16.87 7.95 -53.71
C ASP A 202 -17.86 9.04 -54.17
N SER A 203 -17.36 10.12 -54.77
CA SER A 203 -18.20 10.97 -55.62
C SER A 203 -17.42 11.74 -56.70
N ASN A 204 -16.47 11.09 -57.37
CA ASN A 204 -15.98 11.51 -58.69
C ASN A 204 -15.61 10.26 -59.50
N SER A 205 -16.64 9.61 -60.04
CA SER A 205 -16.55 8.66 -61.15
C SER A 205 -17.67 8.98 -62.13
#